data_AF-A0A2Z2KE27-F1
#
_entry.id   AF-A0A2Z2KE27-F1
#
_cell.length_a   1.000
_cell.length_b   1.000
_cell.length_c   1.000
_cell.angle_alpha   90.00
_cell.angle_beta   90.00
_cell.angle_gamma   90.00
#
_symmetry.space_group_name_H-M   'P 1'
#
loop_
_entity.id
_entity.type
_entity.pdbx_description
1 polymer ?
#
loop_
_entity_poly.entity_id
_entity_poly.type
_entity_poly.pdbx_seq_one_letter_code
_entity_poly.pdbx_strand_id
1 'polypeptide(L)'
;MNYDDVYKLHLQLLSIYERKERYSRNHQMQIDYYKKQLFMFTEDNVQRIFVLNQLLKIHEKTREDIVNRCADHYFSRDTSVNADSSM
;
A
#
# COMPACT_ATOMS: atom_id res chain seq x y z
N MET A 1 -8.23 29.17 -13.76
CA MET A 1 -7.66 27.94 -14.35
C MET A 1 -7.80 26.84 -13.32
N ASN A 2 -8.50 25.76 -13.64
CA ASN A 2 -8.61 24.60 -12.76
C ASN A 2 -7.29 23.80 -12.83
N TYR A 3 -6.87 23.17 -11.73
CA TYR A 3 -5.69 22.31 -11.69
C TYR A 3 -5.76 21.22 -12.76
N ASP A 4 -6.96 20.72 -13.03
CA ASP A 4 -7.22 19.71 -14.06
C ASP A 4 -6.94 20.21 -15.49
N ASP A 5 -7.21 21.50 -15.76
CA ASP A 5 -6.90 22.12 -17.06
C ASP A 5 -5.39 22.30 -17.23
N VAL A 6 -4.70 22.70 -16.14
CA VAL A 6 -3.25 22.84 -16.12
C VAL A 6 -2.58 21.48 -16.32
N TYR A 7 -3.09 20.44 -15.68
CA TYR A 7 -2.60 19.07 -15.81
C TYR A 7 -2.79 18.53 -17.23
N LYS A 8 -3.97 18.72 -17.83
CA LYS A 8 -4.25 18.35 -19.24
C LYS A 8 -3.32 19.07 -20.22
N LEU A 9 -3.07 20.36 -19.99
CA LEU A 9 -2.13 21.13 -20.79
C LEU A 9 -0.70 20.57 -20.69
N HIS A 10 -0.24 20.20 -19.49
CA HIS A 10 1.08 19.57 -19.30
C HIS A 10 1.20 18.24 -20.04
N LEU A 11 0.17 17.40 -20.01
CA LEU A 11 0.15 16.14 -20.76
C LEU A 11 0.18 16.35 -22.27
N GLN A 12 -0.56 17.34 -22.78
CA GLN A 12 -0.54 17.69 -24.20
C GLN A 12 0.85 18.19 -24.62
N LEU A 13 1.47 19.06 -23.83
CA LEU A 13 2.83 19.55 -24.08
C LEU A 13 3.83 18.39 -24.12
N LEU A 14 3.78 17.50 -23.12
CA LEU A 14 4.65 16.33 -23.02
C LEU A 14 4.53 15.43 -24.25
N SER A 15 3.31 15.17 -24.72
CA SER A 15 3.06 14.36 -25.92
C SER A 15 3.65 14.98 -27.20
N ILE A 16 3.68 16.31 -27.30
CA ILE A 16 4.27 17.04 -28.42
C ILE A 16 5.80 16.96 -28.36
N TYR A 17 6.38 17.10 -27.16
CA TYR A 17 7.82 16.94 -26.96
C TYR A 17 8.29 15.53 -27.30
N GLU A 18 7.63 14.49 -26.79
CA GLU A 18 7.95 13.09 -27.09
C GLU A 18 7.84 12.77 -28.59
N ARG A 19 6.85 13.33 -29.30
CA ARG A 19 6.74 13.17 -30.76
C ARG A 19 7.86 13.85 -31.53
N LYS A 20 8.40 14.96 -31.02
CA LYS A 20 9.53 15.68 -31.63
C LYS A 20 10.90 15.10 -31.23
N GLU A 21 10.96 14.26 -30.20
CA GLU A 21 12.20 13.76 -29.59
C GLU A 21 12.90 12.64 -30.39
N ARG A 22 12.30 12.13 -31.48
CA ARG A 22 12.94 11.18 -32.41
C ARG A 22 14.30 11.65 -32.99
N TYR A 23 14.70 12.90 -32.74
CA TYR A 23 15.92 13.51 -33.29
C TYR A 23 16.95 14.01 -32.24
N SER A 24 16.75 13.82 -30.93
CA SER A 24 17.67 14.33 -29.90
C SER A 24 18.46 13.22 -29.21
N ARG A 25 19.50 12.72 -29.90
CA ARG A 25 20.42 11.70 -29.35
C ARG A 25 21.19 12.19 -28.12
N ASN A 26 21.34 13.51 -27.96
CA ASN A 26 22.23 14.10 -26.96
C ASN A 26 21.68 14.07 -25.53
N HIS A 27 20.37 14.01 -25.34
CA HIS A 27 19.75 14.06 -23.99
C HIS A 27 18.96 12.79 -23.63
N GLN A 28 18.72 11.89 -24.58
CA GLN A 28 17.98 10.65 -24.37
C GLN A 28 18.59 9.80 -23.23
N MET A 29 19.92 9.74 -23.14
CA MET A 29 20.61 8.98 -22.11
C MET A 29 20.32 9.49 -20.69
N GLN A 30 20.17 10.81 -20.51
CA GLN A 30 19.82 11.40 -19.22
C GLN A 30 18.34 11.16 -18.89
N ILE A 31 17.47 11.25 -19.89
CA ILE A 31 16.04 10.95 -19.74
C ILE A 31 15.83 9.48 -19.33
N ASP A 32 16.54 8.56 -19.99
CA ASP A 32 16.48 7.13 -19.67
C ASP A 32 17.03 6.84 -18.27
N TYR A 33 18.08 7.57 -17.84
CA TYR A 33 18.62 7.48 -16.48
C TYR A 33 17.60 7.90 -15.41
N TYR A 34 16.96 9.06 -15.57
CA TYR A 34 15.95 9.53 -14.61
C TYR A 34 14.68 8.66 -14.64
N LYS A 35 14.27 8.16 -15.81
CA LYS A 35 13.18 7.18 -15.91
C LYS A 35 13.50 5.92 -15.10
N LYS A 36 14.71 5.38 -15.22
CA LYS A 36 15.16 4.23 -14.43
C LYS A 36 15.13 4.51 -12.93
N GLN A 37 15.62 5.67 -12.49
CA GLN A 37 15.54 6.06 -11.09
C GLN A 37 14.09 6.16 -10.60
N LEU A 38 13.21 6.80 -11.37
CA LEU A 38 11.79 6.92 -11.04
C LEU A 38 11.12 5.55 -10.89
N PHE A 39 11.40 4.61 -11.80
CA PHE A 39 10.90 3.24 -11.71
C PHE A 39 11.43 2.50 -10.47
N MET A 40 12.73 2.60 -10.17
CA MET A 40 13.33 1.98 -8.97
C MET A 40 12.77 2.56 -7.67
N PHE A 41 12.58 3.87 -7.57
CA PHE A 41 11.97 4.50 -6.39
C PHE A 41 10.50 4.11 -6.24
N THR A 42 9.77 4.01 -7.35
CA THR A 42 8.37 3.57 -7.32
C THR A 42 8.27 2.09 -6.92
N GLU A 43 9.19 1.26 -7.38
CA GLU A 43 9.30 -0.15 -7.00
C GLU A 43 9.60 -0.32 -5.50
N ASP A 44 10.56 0.42 -4.96
CA ASP A 44 10.88 0.43 -3.51
C ASP A 44 9.66 0.84 -2.66
N ASN A 45 8.94 1.89 -3.07
CA ASN A 45 7.74 2.32 -2.36
C ASN A 45 6.61 1.27 -2.40
N VAL A 46 6.36 0.64 -3.55
CA VAL A 46 5.36 -0.42 -3.68
C VAL A 46 5.74 -1.65 -2.85
N GLN A 47 7.02 -2.04 -2.87
CA GLN A 47 7.53 -3.15 -2.07
C GLN A 47 7.39 -2.88 -0.56
N ARG A 48 7.71 -1.66 -0.10
CA ARG A 48 7.51 -1.26 1.32
C ARG A 48 6.05 -1.31 1.73
N ILE A 49 5.14 -0.79 0.90
CA ILE A 49 3.69 -0.86 1.14
C ILE A 49 3.23 -2.33 1.22
N PHE A 50 3.72 -3.19 0.34
CA PHE A 50 3.40 -4.60 0.37
C PHE A 50 3.84 -5.26 1.68
N VAL A 51 5.10 -5.05 2.11
CA VAL A 51 5.62 -5.60 3.37
C VAL A 51 4.82 -5.10 4.58
N LEU A 52 4.51 -3.80 4.64
CA LEU A 52 3.68 -3.22 5.70
C LEU A 52 2.29 -3.85 5.77
N ASN A 53 1.65 -4.08 4.62
CA ASN A 53 0.36 -4.75 4.55
C ASN A 53 0.42 -6.21 5.05
N GLN A 54 1.50 -6.93 4.78
CA GLN A 54 1.66 -8.29 5.32
C GLN A 54 1.83 -8.26 6.85
N LEU A 55 2.61 -7.31 7.38
CA LEU A 55 2.79 -7.16 8.83
C LEU A 55 1.48 -6.80 9.54
N LEU A 56 0.67 -5.92 8.95
CA LEU A 56 -0.66 -5.57 9.48
C LEU A 56 -1.58 -6.79 9.58
N LYS A 57 -1.66 -7.60 8.53
CA LYS A 57 -2.47 -8.83 8.53
C LYS A 57 -2.08 -9.80 9.63
N ILE A 58 -0.77 -9.98 9.86
CA ILE A 58 -0.28 -10.84 10.94
C ILE A 58 -0.72 -10.28 12.29
N HIS A 59 -0.59 -8.97 12.49
CA HIS A 59 -0.98 -8.32 13.74
C HIS A 59 -2.49 -8.41 14.00
N GLU A 60 -3.32 -8.21 12.97
CA GLU A 60 -4.78 -8.35 13.07
C GLU A 60 -5.18 -9.78 13.45
N LYS A 61 -4.60 -10.79 12.79
CA LYS A 61 -4.84 -12.20 13.13
C LYS A 61 -4.42 -12.52 14.57
N THR A 62 -3.26 -12.00 14.99
CA THR A 62 -2.79 -12.19 16.38
C THR A 62 -3.77 -11.57 17.38
N ARG A 63 -4.33 -10.39 17.08
CA ARG A 63 -5.35 -9.76 17.92
C ARG A 63 -6.64 -10.57 17.95
N GLU A 64 -7.08 -11.09 16.81
CA GLU A 64 -8.26 -11.96 16.73
C GLU A 64 -8.09 -13.19 17.64
N ASP A 65 -6.94 -13.87 17.57
CA ASP A 65 -6.64 -15.04 18.41
C ASP A 65 -6.62 -14.71 19.91
N ILE A 66 -6.18 -13.51 20.28
CA ILE A 66 -6.21 -13.05 21.68
C ILE A 66 -7.64 -12.78 22.13
N VAL A 67 -8.42 -12.06 21.31
CA VAL A 67 -9.82 -11.75 21.60
C VAL A 67 -10.63 -13.03 21.76
N ASN A 68 -10.47 -13.99 20.85
CA ASN A 68 -11.14 -15.28 20.91
C ASN A 68 -10.77 -16.03 22.20
N ARG A 69 -9.48 -16.10 22.55
CA ARG A 69 -9.04 -16.73 23.81
C ARG A 69 -9.62 -16.04 25.05
N CYS A 70 -9.68 -14.71 25.06
CA CYS A 70 -10.29 -13.97 26.16
C CYS A 70 -11.80 -14.20 26.25
N ALA A 71 -12.50 -14.25 25.11
CA ALA A 71 -13.92 -14.54 25.03
C ALA A 71 -14.20 -15.98 25.52
N ASP A 72 -13.46 -16.97 25.04
CA ASP A 72 -13.57 -18.37 25.46
C ASP A 72 -13.38 -18.50 26.97
N HIS A 73 -12.37 -17.83 27.53
CA HIS A 73 -12.13 -17.84 28.98
C HIS A 73 -13.24 -17.14 29.76
N TYR A 74 -13.80 -16.05 29.25
CA TYR A 74 -14.90 -15.33 29.90
C TYR A 74 -16.17 -16.20 29.93
N PHE A 75 -16.59 -16.72 28.79
CA PHE A 75 -17.83 -17.51 28.67
C PHE A 75 -17.72 -18.91 29.26
N SER A 76 -16.52 -19.51 29.34
CA SER A 76 -16.32 -20.79 30.05
C SER A 76 -16.42 -20.67 31.57
N ARG A 77 -16.23 -19.47 32.12
CA ARG A 77 -16.30 -19.22 33.57
C ARG A 77 -17.75 -19.16 34.08
N ASP A 78 -18.68 -18.69 33.24
CA ASP A 78 -20.10 -18.65 33.59
C ASP A 78 -20.75 -20.05 33.62
N THR A 79 -20.17 -21.02 32.91
CA THR A 79 -20.64 -22.41 32.90
C THR A 79 -20.24 -23.17 34.17
N SER A 80 -19.09 -22.86 34.79
CA SER A 80 -18.64 -23.57 36.00
C SER A 80 -19.34 -23.05 37.27
N VAL A 81 -19.64 -21.75 37.36
CA VAL A 81 -20.30 -21.19 38.55
C VAL A 81 -21.78 -21.61 38.65
N ASN A 82 -22.45 -21.86 37.52
CA ASN A 82 -23.83 -22.35 37.51
C ASN A 82 -23.96 -23.87 37.73
N ALA A 83 -22.88 -24.64 37.56
CA ALA A 83 -22.89 -26.08 37.85
C ALA A 83 -22.78 -26.37 39.36
N ASP A 84 -22.05 -25.53 40.10
CA ASP A 84 -21.85 -25.69 41.55
C ASP A 84 -22.99 -25.11 42.41
N SER A 85 -23.93 -24.36 41.81
CA SER A 85 -25.10 -23.79 42.52
C SER A 85 -26.37 -24.66 42.39
N SER A 86 -26.26 -25.86 41.82
CA SER A 86 -27.37 -26.80 41.59
C SER A 86 -27.24 -28.14 42.35
N MET A 87 -26.39 -28.22 43.38
CA MET A 87 -26.37 -29.35 44.32
C MET A 87 -26.90 -28.98 45.70
#